data_AF-A0A4R1WQB1-F1
#
_entry.id   AF-A0A4R1WQB1-F1
#
_cell.length_a   1.000
_cell.length_b   1.000
_cell.length_c   1.000
_cell.angle_alpha   90.00
_cell.angle_beta   90.00
_cell.angle_gamma   90.00
#
_symmetry.space_group_name_H-M   'P 1'
#
loop_
_entity.id
_entity.type
_entity.pdbx_description
1 polymer ?
#
loop_
_entity_poly.entity_id
_entity_poly.type
_entity_poly.pdbx_seq_one_letter_code
_entity_poly.pdbx_strand_id
1 'polypeptide(L)'
;MSKNLDSYIAELSLVKTADPENEKPVYRREGLDGISTFEELDARLGEKLRECRQAKDLSRADLATLVGLSEQVYGRYERSSSRMQVSRLIHLSEILGISPLGMLFAAAPHLWGKTPEEADTRFRMIRLLDELPTDTMASIVTLLETVSVLQQPPKKDPTAERP
;
A
#
# COMPACT_ATOMS: atom_id res chain seq x y z
N MET A 1 -21.90 -1.53 19.94
CA MET A 1 -22.05 -0.06 19.95
C MET A 1 -21.64 0.46 18.59
N SER A 2 -22.46 1.28 17.94
CA SER A 2 -22.03 2.01 16.74
C SER A 2 -20.92 2.98 17.17
N LYS A 3 -19.71 2.87 16.61
CA LYS A 3 -18.66 3.85 16.84
C LYS A 3 -19.15 5.19 16.26
N ASN A 4 -19.13 6.26 17.05
CA ASN A 4 -19.42 7.60 16.55
C ASN A 4 -18.23 8.06 15.68
N LEU A 5 -18.49 8.87 14.66
CA LEU A 5 -17.50 9.40 13.72
C LEU A 5 -16.28 9.98 14.44
N ASP A 6 -16.48 10.75 15.51
CA ASP A 6 -15.39 11.38 16.26
C ASP A 6 -14.48 10.34 16.93
N SER A 7 -15.04 9.23 17.46
CA SER A 7 -14.21 8.18 18.04
C SER A 7 -13.38 7.46 16.99
N TYR A 8 -13.93 7.29 15.78
CA TYR A 8 -13.21 6.67 14.66
C TYR A 8 -12.07 7.55 14.13
N ILE A 9 -12.31 8.85 14.01
CA ILE A 9 -11.30 9.85 13.63
C ILE A 9 -10.14 9.82 14.64
N ALA A 10 -10.44 9.85 15.94
CA ALA A 10 -9.43 9.81 17.00
C ALA A 10 -8.65 8.49 17.00
N GLU A 11 -9.34 7.35 16.92
CA GLU A 11 -8.73 6.01 16.93
C GLU A 11 -7.72 5.82 15.79
N LEU A 12 -8.04 6.29 14.59
CA LEU A 12 -7.16 6.18 13.42
C LEU A 12 -6.17 7.34 13.29
N SER A 13 -6.20 8.29 14.22
CA SER A 13 -5.40 9.52 14.20
C SER A 13 -5.53 10.27 12.87
N LEU A 14 -6.78 10.46 12.41
CA LEU A 14 -7.05 11.17 11.16
C LEU A 14 -7.05 12.69 11.38
N VAL A 15 -6.36 13.39 10.50
CA VAL A 15 -6.28 14.84 10.44
C VAL A 15 -7.20 15.35 9.35
N LYS A 16 -8.04 16.33 9.68
CA LYS A 16 -8.86 17.04 8.70
C LYS A 16 -7.97 17.97 7.88
N THR A 17 -7.96 17.78 6.57
CA THR A 17 -7.13 18.53 5.63
C THR A 17 -7.93 18.97 4.40
N ALA A 18 -7.41 19.95 3.66
CA ALA A 18 -7.89 20.31 2.34
C ALA A 18 -7.15 19.49 1.28
N ASP A 19 -7.83 19.13 0.19
CA ASP A 19 -7.21 18.53 -0.98
C ASP A 19 -7.65 19.34 -2.20
N PRO A 20 -6.74 19.77 -3.10
CA PRO A 20 -7.10 20.57 -4.27
C PRO A 20 -8.16 19.92 -5.17
N GLU A 21 -8.23 18.59 -5.19
CA GLU A 21 -9.18 17.85 -6.01
C GLU A 21 -10.56 17.66 -5.36
N ASN A 22 -10.76 18.13 -4.12
CA ASN A 22 -12.00 17.91 -3.38
C ASN A 22 -12.53 19.21 -2.75
N GLU A 23 -13.75 19.61 -3.14
CA GLU A 23 -14.38 20.84 -2.62
C GLU A 23 -14.58 20.82 -1.11
N LYS A 24 -14.83 19.62 -0.54
CA LYS A 24 -15.01 19.42 0.89
C LYS A 24 -13.70 18.95 1.53
N PRO A 25 -13.45 19.30 2.79
CA PRO A 25 -12.28 18.78 3.50
C PRO A 25 -12.34 17.25 3.59
N VAL A 26 -11.17 16.62 3.53
CA VAL A 26 -10.98 15.17 3.68
C VAL A 26 -10.25 14.87 4.98
N TYR A 27 -10.33 13.62 5.45
CA TYR A 27 -9.63 13.16 6.65
C TYR A 27 -8.55 12.16 6.23
N ARG A 28 -7.30 12.40 6.66
CA ARG A 28 -6.13 11.63 6.23
C ARG A 28 -5.25 11.30 7.43
N ARG A 29 -4.57 10.16 7.36
CA ARG A 29 -3.46 9.85 8.26
C ARG A 29 -2.21 10.58 7.74
N GLU A 30 -1.35 11.02 8.65
CA GLU A 30 -0.02 11.49 8.28
C GLU A 30 0.81 10.34 7.68
N GLY A 31 1.44 10.62 6.54
CA GLY A 31 2.44 9.76 5.95
C GLY A 31 3.82 10.00 6.56
N LEU A 32 4.84 9.31 6.01
CA LEU A 32 6.23 9.47 6.44
C LEU A 32 6.75 10.89 6.19
N ASP A 33 6.29 11.52 5.10
CA ASP A 33 6.64 12.88 4.70
C ASP A 33 5.47 13.86 4.90
N GLY A 34 4.58 13.57 5.85
CA GLY A 34 3.36 14.34 6.08
C GLY A 34 2.16 13.88 5.24
N ILE A 35 1.13 14.72 5.17
CA ILE A 35 -0.14 14.39 4.51
C ILE A 35 0.00 14.59 3.00
N SER A 36 -0.15 13.50 2.23
CA SER A 36 -0.10 13.57 0.76
C SER A 36 -1.47 13.90 0.14
N THR A 37 -1.51 14.82 -0.83
CA THR A 37 -2.71 15.08 -1.65
C THR A 37 -2.99 13.91 -2.61
N PHE A 38 -4.17 13.88 -3.23
CA PHE A 38 -4.47 12.90 -4.28
C PHE A 38 -3.52 13.03 -5.48
N GLU A 39 -3.18 14.25 -5.88
CA GLU A 39 -2.23 14.51 -6.97
C GLU A 39 -0.83 13.97 -6.66
N GLU A 40 -0.34 14.14 -5.43
CA GLU A 40 0.97 13.62 -5.02
C GLU A 40 1.01 12.09 -4.98
N LEU A 41 -0.10 11.45 -4.57
CA LEU A 41 -0.22 9.99 -4.64
C LEU A 41 -0.20 9.49 -6.08
N ASP A 42 -0.97 10.14 -6.96
CA ASP A 42 -1.00 9.81 -8.38
C ASP A 42 0.37 10.07 -9.04
N ALA A 43 1.09 11.12 -8.64
CA ALA A 43 2.47 11.42 -9.07
C ALA A 43 3.42 10.26 -8.77
N ARG A 44 3.43 9.78 -7.52
CA ARG A 44 4.26 8.63 -7.10
C ARG A 44 3.89 7.34 -7.83
N LEU A 45 2.60 7.09 -8.07
CA LEU A 45 2.15 5.95 -8.87
C LEU A 45 2.64 6.05 -10.33
N GLY A 46 2.53 7.23 -10.94
CA GLY A 46 2.98 7.48 -12.31
C GLY A 46 4.49 7.33 -12.48
N GLU A 47 5.26 7.85 -11.52
CA GLU A 47 6.71 7.65 -11.44
C GLU A 47 7.04 6.17 -11.30
N LYS A 48 6.34 5.45 -10.40
CA LYS A 48 6.60 4.02 -10.22
C LYS A 48 6.28 3.19 -11.47
N LEU A 49 5.20 3.52 -12.19
CA LEU A 49 4.87 2.89 -13.46
C LEU A 49 5.99 3.10 -14.49
N ARG A 50 6.53 4.32 -14.55
CA ARG A 50 7.62 4.66 -15.46
C ARG A 50 8.88 3.86 -15.15
N GLU A 51 9.26 3.78 -13.88
CA GLU A 51 10.40 2.96 -13.43
C GLU A 51 10.21 1.49 -13.83
N CYS A 52 9.05 0.92 -13.51
CA CYS A 52 8.75 -0.49 -13.81
C CYS A 52 8.78 -0.76 -15.32
N ARG A 53 8.24 0.14 -16.15
CA ARG A 53 8.31 0.03 -17.61
C ARG A 53 9.76 0.09 -18.11
N GLN A 54 10.53 1.06 -17.63
CA GLN A 54 11.93 1.22 -18.02
C GLN A 54 12.79 0.03 -17.60
N ALA A 55 12.54 -0.56 -16.44
CA ALA A 55 13.23 -1.77 -15.98
C ALA A 55 12.92 -3.03 -16.83
N LYS A 56 11.91 -2.96 -17.71
CA LYS A 56 11.57 -3.99 -18.69
C LYS A 56 12.01 -3.62 -20.12
N ASP A 57 12.75 -2.53 -20.27
CA ASP A 57 13.19 -1.98 -21.56
C ASP A 57 12.04 -1.72 -22.56
N LEU A 58 10.82 -1.47 -22.04
CA LEU A 58 9.64 -1.19 -22.87
C LEU A 58 9.55 0.32 -23.15
N SER A 59 9.27 0.71 -24.39
CA SER A 59 8.89 2.08 -24.71
C SER A 59 7.45 2.37 -24.26
N ARG A 60 7.06 3.65 -24.22
CA ARG A 60 5.66 4.01 -23.95
C ARG A 60 4.72 3.46 -25.02
N ALA A 61 5.16 3.44 -26.28
CA ALA A 61 4.41 2.87 -27.38
C ALA A 61 4.17 1.37 -27.17
N ASP A 62 5.20 0.61 -26.78
CA ASP A 62 5.09 -0.82 -26.52
C ASP A 62 4.06 -1.10 -25.42
N LEU A 63 4.19 -0.43 -24.28
CA LEU A 63 3.26 -0.66 -23.18
C LEU A 63 1.85 -0.18 -23.52
N ALA A 64 1.70 0.93 -24.25
CA ALA A 64 0.41 1.41 -24.72
C ALA A 64 -0.29 0.36 -25.61
N THR A 65 0.45 -0.27 -26.53
CA THR A 65 -0.05 -1.38 -27.36
C THR A 65 -0.52 -2.54 -26.49
N LEU A 66 0.28 -2.97 -25.52
CA LEU A 66 -0.06 -4.10 -24.65
C LEU A 66 -1.33 -3.85 -23.82
N VAL A 67 -1.59 -2.60 -23.45
CA VAL A 67 -2.77 -2.25 -22.64
C VAL A 67 -3.96 -1.70 -23.45
N GLY A 68 -3.86 -1.71 -24.78
CA GLY A 68 -4.93 -1.28 -25.70
C GLY A 68 -5.20 0.22 -25.67
N LEU A 69 -4.14 1.05 -25.59
CA LEU A 69 -4.21 2.51 -25.55
C LEU A 69 -3.31 3.14 -26.61
N SER A 70 -3.52 4.42 -26.90
CA SER A 70 -2.51 5.20 -27.62
C SER A 70 -1.34 5.57 -26.70
N GLU A 71 -0.15 5.76 -27.28
CA GLU A 71 1.03 6.20 -26.53
C GLU A 71 0.76 7.50 -25.74
N GLN A 72 0.05 8.45 -26.35
CA GLN A 72 -0.30 9.71 -25.69
C GLN A 72 -1.20 9.50 -24.48
N VAL A 73 -2.17 8.58 -24.54
CA VAL A 73 -3.08 8.29 -23.42
C VAL A 73 -2.32 7.56 -22.32
N TYR A 74 -1.51 6.55 -22.64
CA TYR A 74 -0.68 5.87 -21.65
C TYR A 74 0.30 6.85 -20.97
N GLY A 75 0.94 7.74 -21.74
CA GLY A 75 1.85 8.74 -21.22
C GLY A 75 1.22 9.76 -20.27
N ARG A 76 -0.12 9.81 -20.15
CA ARG A 76 -0.80 10.62 -19.10
C ARG A 76 -0.74 9.95 -17.73
N TYR A 77 -0.68 8.62 -17.67
CA TYR A 77 -0.54 7.90 -16.40
C TYR A 77 0.83 8.14 -15.77
N GLU A 78 1.91 8.08 -16.55
CA GLU A 78 3.26 8.33 -16.02
C GLU A 78 3.53 9.79 -15.63
N ARG A 79 2.75 10.73 -16.18
CA ARG A 79 2.82 12.15 -15.84
C ARG A 79 1.74 12.55 -14.84
N SER A 80 0.92 11.60 -14.43
CA SER A 80 -0.17 11.78 -13.47
C SER A 80 -1.17 12.87 -13.88
N SER A 81 -1.28 13.13 -15.18
CA SER A 81 -2.25 14.07 -15.75
C SER A 81 -3.62 13.42 -16.01
N SER A 82 -3.81 12.16 -15.60
CA SER A 82 -5.06 11.43 -15.67
C SER A 82 -5.11 10.36 -14.60
N ARG A 83 -6.22 10.30 -13.86
CA ARG A 83 -6.40 9.28 -12.82
C ARG A 83 -6.45 7.89 -13.44
N MET A 84 -5.73 6.98 -12.81
CA MET A 84 -5.73 5.57 -13.18
C MET A 84 -6.79 4.83 -12.35
N GLN A 85 -7.67 4.11 -13.03
CA GLN A 85 -8.62 3.24 -12.35
C GLN A 85 -7.91 2.02 -11.77
N VAL A 86 -8.43 1.46 -10.68
CA VAL A 86 -7.87 0.24 -10.05
C VAL A 86 -7.84 -0.94 -11.04
N SER A 87 -8.86 -1.08 -11.89
CA SER A 87 -8.89 -2.07 -12.98
C SER A 87 -7.70 -1.93 -13.94
N ARG A 88 -7.30 -0.70 -14.26
CA ARG A 88 -6.14 -0.41 -15.11
C ARG A 88 -4.82 -0.72 -14.40
N LEU A 89 -4.73 -0.44 -13.09
CA LEU A 89 -3.57 -0.80 -12.28
C LEU A 89 -3.37 -2.32 -12.23
N ILE A 90 -4.45 -3.09 -12.07
CA ILE A 90 -4.41 -4.56 -12.10
C ILE A 90 -3.86 -5.04 -13.45
N HIS A 91 -4.44 -4.56 -14.56
CA HIS A 91 -3.97 -4.93 -15.90
C HIS A 91 -2.50 -4.55 -16.13
N LEU A 92 -2.07 -3.36 -15.70
CA LEU A 92 -0.66 -2.95 -15.79
C LEU A 92 0.26 -3.83 -14.95
N SER A 93 -0.22 -4.30 -13.80
CA SER A 93 0.53 -5.20 -12.92
C SER A 93 0.79 -6.55 -13.59
N GLU A 94 -0.20 -7.08 -14.31
CA GLU A 94 -0.07 -8.30 -15.12
C GLU A 94 0.97 -8.12 -16.23
N ILE A 95 0.88 -7.03 -16.99
CA ILE A 95 1.77 -6.78 -18.15
C ILE A 95 3.21 -6.50 -17.70
N LEU A 96 3.40 -5.75 -16.62
CA LEU A 96 4.73 -5.40 -16.11
C LEU A 96 5.33 -6.50 -15.22
N GLY A 97 4.54 -7.52 -14.82
CA GLY A 97 4.96 -8.55 -13.89
C GLY A 97 5.35 -7.99 -12.52
N ILE A 98 4.58 -7.02 -12.03
CA ILE A 98 4.82 -6.35 -10.74
C ILE A 98 3.64 -6.59 -9.80
N SER A 99 3.92 -6.70 -8.49
CA SER A 99 2.86 -6.80 -7.50
C SER A 99 2.09 -5.46 -7.40
N PRO A 100 0.74 -5.46 -7.42
CA PRO A 100 -0.05 -4.26 -7.15
C PRO A 100 0.29 -3.63 -5.80
N LEU A 101 0.69 -4.44 -4.80
CA LEU A 101 1.12 -3.93 -3.51
C LEU A 101 2.41 -3.11 -3.62
N GLY A 102 3.31 -3.44 -4.55
CA GLY A 102 4.52 -2.66 -4.81
C GLY A 102 4.22 -1.26 -5.35
N MET A 103 3.16 -1.14 -6.15
CA MET A 103 2.67 0.16 -6.63
C MET A 103 2.10 0.98 -5.47
N LEU A 104 1.26 0.36 -4.63
CA LEU A 104 0.67 1.02 -3.46
C LEU A 104 1.73 1.42 -2.43
N PHE A 105 2.75 0.57 -2.21
CA PHE A 105 3.86 0.85 -1.31
C PHE A 105 4.66 2.08 -1.76
N ALA A 106 4.94 2.23 -3.06
CA ALA A 106 5.62 3.39 -3.58
C ALA A 106 4.84 4.70 -3.35
N ALA A 107 3.50 4.66 -3.42
CA ALA A 107 2.67 5.84 -3.20
C ALA A 107 2.46 6.16 -1.72
N ALA A 108 2.28 5.14 -0.89
CA ALA A 108 1.82 5.26 0.49
C ALA A 108 2.57 4.29 1.45
N PRO A 109 3.89 4.42 1.63
CA PRO A 109 4.69 3.50 2.44
C PRO A 109 4.29 3.48 3.93
N HIS A 110 3.73 4.58 4.42
CA HIS A 110 3.22 4.72 5.79
C HIS A 110 2.11 3.72 6.16
N LEU A 111 1.47 3.07 5.19
CA LEU A 111 0.53 1.99 5.45
C LEU A 111 1.23 0.71 5.95
N TRP A 112 2.55 0.60 5.78
CA TRP A 112 3.38 -0.53 6.22
C TRP A 112 4.31 -0.19 7.39
N GLY A 113 4.38 1.05 7.86
CA GLY A 113 5.24 1.41 8.99
C GLY A 113 5.12 2.87 9.39
N LYS A 114 5.52 3.18 10.63
CA LYS A 114 5.62 4.55 11.14
C LYS A 114 6.96 5.19 10.78
N THR A 115 7.98 4.37 10.48
CA THR A 115 9.26 4.83 9.95
C THR A 115 9.54 4.19 8.59
N PRO A 116 10.43 4.78 7.76
CA PRO A 116 10.85 4.16 6.50
C PRO A 116 11.38 2.74 6.69
N GLU A 117 12.23 2.50 7.69
CA GLU A 117 12.85 1.20 7.96
C GLU A 117 11.80 0.14 8.33
N GLU A 118 10.81 0.54 9.13
CA GLU A 118 9.70 -0.33 9.51
C GLU A 118 8.84 -0.69 8.29
N ALA A 119 8.51 0.31 7.46
CA ALA A 119 7.74 0.13 6.24
C ALA A 119 8.46 -0.80 5.25
N ASP A 120 9.74 -0.55 5.00
CA ASP A 120 10.58 -1.40 4.15
C ASP A 120 10.70 -2.81 4.67
N THR A 121 10.87 -2.98 5.99
CA THR A 121 10.97 -4.31 6.62
C THR A 121 9.68 -5.09 6.43
N ARG A 122 8.52 -4.49 6.74
CA ARG A 122 7.22 -5.14 6.58
C ARG A 122 6.94 -5.48 5.12
N PHE A 123 7.23 -4.55 4.21
CA PHE A 123 6.99 -4.76 2.80
C PHE A 123 7.90 -5.84 2.22
N ARG A 124 9.18 -5.89 2.65
CA ARG A 124 10.12 -6.96 2.30
C ARG A 124 9.62 -8.32 2.78
N MET A 125 9.06 -8.42 3.99
CA MET A 125 8.46 -9.66 4.48
C MET A 125 7.33 -10.14 3.56
N ILE A 126 6.42 -9.25 3.16
CA ILE A 126 5.32 -9.59 2.24
C ILE A 126 5.86 -10.12 0.91
N ARG A 127 6.86 -9.45 0.34
CA ARG A 127 7.48 -9.90 -0.92
C ARG A 127 8.14 -11.26 -0.80
N LEU A 128 8.83 -11.52 0.31
CA LEU A 128 9.44 -12.83 0.55
C LEU A 128 8.36 -13.92 0.62
N LEU A 129 7.23 -13.65 1.29
CA LEU A 129 6.12 -14.60 1.39
C LEU A 129 5.48 -14.89 0.03
N ASP A 130 5.36 -13.90 -0.85
CA ASP A 130 4.80 -14.08 -2.20
C ASP A 130 5.64 -15.02 -3.09
N GLU A 131 6.93 -15.16 -2.79
CA GLU A 131 7.89 -15.97 -3.58
C GLU A 131 8.10 -17.39 -3.02
N LEU A 132 7.52 -17.72 -1.85
CA LEU A 132 7.72 -19.02 -1.22
C LEU A 132 6.89 -20.15 -1.86
N PRO A 133 7.45 -21.37 -1.96
CA PRO A 133 6.67 -22.56 -2.28
C PRO A 133 5.55 -22.80 -1.27
N THR A 134 4.43 -23.37 -1.73
CA THR A 134 3.24 -23.62 -0.89
C THR A 134 3.55 -24.42 0.38
N ASP A 135 4.40 -25.44 0.29
CA ASP A 135 4.79 -26.27 1.45
C ASP A 135 5.58 -25.47 2.50
N THR A 136 6.40 -24.51 2.04
CA THR A 136 7.14 -23.61 2.93
C THR A 136 6.22 -22.62 3.60
N MET A 137 5.19 -22.12 2.90
CA MET A 137 4.20 -21.19 3.46
C MET A 137 3.47 -21.78 4.68
N ALA A 138 3.05 -23.04 4.62
CA ALA A 138 2.42 -23.71 5.77
C ALA A 138 3.35 -23.73 6.99
N SER A 139 4.63 -24.04 6.78
CA SER A 139 5.63 -24.05 7.85
C SER A 139 5.86 -22.66 8.46
N ILE A 140 5.88 -21.61 7.62
CA ILE A 140 6.01 -20.22 8.07
C ILE A 140 4.77 -19.78 8.87
N VAL A 141 3.57 -20.16 8.47
CA VAL A 141 2.34 -19.87 9.24
C VAL A 141 2.46 -20.49 10.64
N THR A 142 2.80 -21.78 10.75
CA THR A 142 2.98 -22.44 12.04
C THR A 142 4.04 -21.77 12.91
N LEU A 143 5.17 -21.35 12.31
CA LEU A 143 6.22 -20.62 13.01
C LEU A 143 5.68 -19.28 13.57
N LEU A 144 5.00 -18.49 12.74
CA LEU A 144 4.45 -17.19 13.14
C LEU A 144 3.37 -17.32 14.23
N GLU A 145 2.51 -18.33 14.14
CA GLU A 145 1.52 -18.65 15.18
C GLU A 145 2.21 -19.02 16.50
N THR A 146 3.28 -19.81 16.45
CA THR A 146 4.06 -20.18 17.64
C THR A 146 4.70 -18.95 18.29
N VAL A 147 5.34 -18.08 17.49
CA VAL A 147 5.93 -16.82 17.99
C VAL A 147 4.85 -15.92 18.59
N SER A 148 3.68 -15.83 17.97
CA SER A 148 2.55 -15.04 18.47
C SER A 148 2.10 -15.49 19.86
N VAL A 149 1.99 -16.80 20.11
CA VAL A 149 1.67 -17.35 21.44
C VAL A 149 2.73 -16.99 22.46
N LEU A 150 4.02 -17.07 22.11
CA LEU A 150 5.13 -16.75 23.01
C LEU A 150 5.22 -15.26 23.37
N GLN A 151 4.69 -14.38 22.52
CA GLN A 151 4.66 -12.94 22.75
C GLN A 151 3.44 -12.46 23.55
N GLN A 152 2.44 -13.32 23.79
CA GLN A 152 1.29 -12.94 24.61
C GLN A 152 1.74 -12.79 26.08
N PRO A 153 1.36 -11.68 26.75
CA PRO A 153 1.60 -11.57 28.18
C PRO A 153 0.92 -12.74 28.91
N PRO A 154 1.50 -13.25 30.02
CA PRO A 154 0.89 -14.34 30.77
C PRO A 154 -0.54 -13.94 31.14
N LYS A 155 -1.50 -14.84 30.85
CA LYS A 155 -2.90 -14.67 31.24
C LYS A 155 -2.93 -14.35 32.74
N LYS A 156 -3.40 -13.15 33.12
CA LYS A 156 -3.65 -12.82 34.53
C LYS A 156 -4.59 -13.88 35.08
N ASP A 157 -4.13 -14.58 36.11
CA ASP A 157 -4.90 -15.63 36.77
C ASP A 157 -6.06 -14.98 37.53
N PRO A 158 -7.33 -15.21 37.15
CA PRO A 158 -8.49 -14.56 37.78
C PRO A 158 -8.75 -15.05 39.21
N THR A 159 -7.93 -15.95 39.75
CA THR A 159 -8.06 -16.52 41.10
C THR A 159 -7.17 -15.84 42.15
N ALA A 160 -6.28 -14.92 41.77
CA ALA A 160 -5.39 -14.23 42.73
C ALA A 160 -6.01 -13.00 43.43
N GLU A 161 -7.21 -12.58 43.04
CA GLU A 161 -7.98 -11.53 43.72
C GLU A 161 -9.30 -12.12 44.25
N ARG A 162 -9.19 -13.00 45.25
CA ARG A 162 -10.27 -13.14 46.24
C ARG A 162 -9.71 -12.73 47.60
N PRO A 163 -10.26 -11.68 48.23
CA PRO A 163 -9.86 -11.25 49.57
C PRO A 163 -10.17 -12.31 50.62
#